data_AF-W2NYY6-F1
#
_entry.id   AF-W2NYY6-F1
#
_cell.length_a   1.000
_cell.length_b   1.000
_cell.length_c   1.000
_cell.angle_alpha   90.00
_cell.angle_beta   90.00
_cell.angle_gamma   90.00
#
_symmetry.space_group_name_H-M   'P 1'
#
loop_
_entity.id
_entity.type
_entity.pdbx_description
1 polymer ?
#
loop_
_entity_poly.entity_id
_entity_poly.type
_entity_poly.pdbx_seq_one_letter_code
_entity_poly.pdbx_strand_id
1 'polypeptide(L)'
;MYAWYFPKGAFRASKYNRGHRHFWSSAIVWTDNTNPDNSTILGVSMSGSKGYVKKPSPKTKYIEKGTTLKLDSYIGFWLSNQALRLTKKSGGTQESRHVGTANR
;
A
#
# COMPACT_ATOMS: atom_id res chain seq x y z
N MET A 1 -0.22 2.97 -9.62
CA MET A 1 -0.23 1.86 -8.65
C MET A 1 1.14 1.78 -8.01
N TYR A 2 1.20 1.56 -6.70
CA TYR A 2 2.42 1.41 -5.92
C TYR A 2 2.50 -0.03 -5.40
N ALA A 3 3.69 -0.62 -5.44
CA ALA A 3 3.92 -1.98 -4.97
C ALA A 3 5.20 -2.05 -4.14
N TRP A 4 5.17 -2.89 -3.11
CA TRP A 4 6.28 -3.15 -2.20
C TRP A 4 6.56 -4.63 -2.16
N TYR A 5 7.84 -4.96 -2.29
CA TYR A 5 8.35 -6.32 -2.12
C TYR A 5 8.97 -6.49 -0.73
N PHE A 6 8.60 -7.57 -0.07
CA PHE A 6 9.15 -8.01 1.19
C PHE A 6 9.75 -9.41 1.01
N PRO A 7 11.01 -9.65 1.39
CA PRO A 7 11.63 -10.97 1.28
C PRO A 7 10.86 -12.08 2.03
N LYS A 8 10.15 -11.69 3.09
CA LYS A 8 9.28 -12.56 3.90
C LYS A 8 7.99 -11.80 4.22
N GLY A 9 6.87 -12.51 4.20
CA GLY A 9 5.59 -11.98 4.68
C GLY A 9 4.91 -12.92 5.67
N ALA A 10 4.06 -12.34 6.51
CA ALA A 10 3.28 -13.11 7.47
C ALA A 10 1.98 -13.61 6.83
N PHE A 11 1.74 -14.91 6.93
CA PHE A 11 0.50 -15.54 6.51
C PHE A 11 0.32 -16.82 7.32
N ARG A 12 -0.84 -16.96 7.97
CA ARG A 12 -1.12 -18.17 8.74
C ARG A 12 -1.68 -19.26 7.83
N ALA A 13 -0.79 -20.01 7.20
CA ALA A 13 -1.17 -21.20 6.43
C ALA A 13 -1.46 -22.41 7.34
N SER A 14 -0.73 -22.57 8.46
CA SER A 14 -0.84 -23.74 9.36
C SER A 14 -0.30 -23.45 10.76
N LYS A 15 -0.57 -24.32 11.75
CA LYS A 15 -0.05 -24.25 13.14
C LYS A 15 1.48 -24.09 13.20
N TYR A 16 2.19 -24.70 12.26
CA TYR A 16 3.65 -24.68 12.16
C TYR A 16 4.19 -23.76 11.06
N ASN A 17 3.33 -23.17 10.22
CA ASN A 17 3.75 -22.34 9.10
C ASN A 17 3.07 -20.97 9.18
N ARG A 18 3.83 -19.98 9.67
CA ARG A 18 3.36 -18.63 10.00
C ARG A 18 3.77 -17.56 8.98
N GLY A 19 4.38 -17.95 7.87
CA GLY A 19 4.77 -17.00 6.82
C GLY A 19 5.17 -17.69 5.53
N HIS A 20 5.45 -16.88 4.51
CA HIS A 20 5.97 -17.34 3.24
C HIS A 20 7.10 -16.42 2.75
N ARG A 21 7.96 -16.98 1.89
CA ARG A 21 8.95 -16.19 1.15
C ARG A 21 8.24 -15.40 0.05
N HIS A 22 8.82 -14.26 -0.32
CA HIS A 22 8.34 -13.38 -1.38
C HIS A 22 6.91 -12.88 -1.14
N PHE A 23 6.77 -11.82 -0.35
CA PHE A 23 5.48 -11.16 -0.14
C PHE A 23 5.44 -9.86 -0.93
N TRP A 24 4.34 -9.68 -1.66
CA TRP A 24 4.06 -8.48 -2.41
C TRP A 24 2.83 -7.80 -1.82
N SER A 25 2.93 -6.49 -1.63
CA SER A 25 1.80 -5.67 -1.25
C SER A 25 1.65 -4.51 -2.21
N SER A 26 0.42 -4.06 -2.42
CA SER A 26 0.12 -3.03 -3.40
C SER A 26 -0.95 -2.07 -2.91
N ALA A 27 -0.83 -0.82 -3.36
CA ALA A 27 -1.84 0.21 -3.21
C ALA A 27 -2.10 0.89 -4.56
N ILE A 28 -3.36 0.98 -4.93
CA ILE A 28 -3.83 1.72 -6.10
C ILE A 28 -4.46 3.00 -5.60
N VAL A 29 -3.85 4.14 -5.94
CA VAL A 29 -4.40 5.46 -5.68
C VAL A 29 -5.19 5.85 -6.92
N TRP A 30 -6.45 6.23 -6.74
CA TRP A 30 -7.33 6.73 -7.78
C TRP A 30 -7.36 8.24 -7.71
N THR A 31 -7.05 8.90 -8.82
CA THR A 31 -7.03 10.35 -8.95
C THR A 31 -8.07 10.80 -9.98
N ASP A 32 -8.51 12.04 -9.90
CA ASP A 32 -9.40 12.68 -10.87
C ASP A 32 -8.67 13.03 -12.18
N ASN A 33 -7.38 13.34 -12.10
CA ASN A 33 -6.57 13.83 -13.20
C ASN A 33 -5.27 13.02 -13.32
N THR A 34 -4.70 13.00 -14.53
CA THR A 34 -3.39 12.44 -14.83
C THR A 34 -2.26 13.42 -14.54
N ASN A 35 -2.55 14.72 -14.44
CA ASN A 35 -1.57 15.75 -14.11
C ASN A 35 -1.24 15.72 -12.59
N PRO A 36 0.03 15.48 -12.19
CA PRO A 36 0.42 15.40 -10.78
C PRO A 36 0.25 16.73 -10.02
N ASP A 37 0.32 17.87 -10.69
CA ASP A 37 0.27 19.19 -10.04
C ASP A 37 -1.15 19.62 -9.67
N ASN A 38 -2.16 19.06 -10.32
CA ASN A 38 -3.57 19.39 -10.11
C ASN A 38 -4.43 18.12 -10.10
N SER A 39 -4.08 17.20 -9.22
CA SER A 39 -4.75 15.91 -9.05
C SER A 39 -5.21 15.73 -7.61
N THR A 40 -6.49 15.43 -7.44
CA THR A 40 -7.12 15.10 -6.16
C THR A 40 -7.25 13.59 -6.00
N ILE A 41 -6.93 13.07 -4.81
CA ILE A 41 -7.12 11.66 -4.50
C ILE A 41 -8.60 11.37 -4.27
N LEU A 42 -9.22 10.64 -5.20
CA LEU A 42 -10.61 10.19 -5.13
C LEU A 42 -10.79 8.94 -4.25
N GLY A 43 -9.78 8.08 -4.21
CA GLY A 43 -9.89 6.81 -3.49
C GLY A 43 -8.58 6.04 -3.44
N VAL A 44 -8.55 5.00 -2.60
CA VAL A 44 -7.43 4.08 -2.54
C VAL A 44 -7.91 2.63 -2.41
N SER A 45 -7.31 1.72 -3.16
CA SER A 45 -7.47 0.27 -3.02
C SER A 45 -6.17 -0.31 -2.49
N MET A 46 -6.20 -1.00 -1.37
CA MET A 46 -5.01 -1.53 -0.69
C MET A 46 -5.09 -3.04 -0.60
N SER A 47 -3.95 -3.73 -0.71
CA SER A 47 -3.86 -5.17 -0.46
C SER A 47 -4.27 -5.48 0.98
N GLY A 48 -5.36 -6.23 1.14
CA GLY A 48 -5.89 -6.68 2.43
C GLY A 48 -5.53 -8.12 2.74
N SER A 49 -5.97 -8.60 3.91
CA SER A 49 -5.81 -10.00 4.30
C SER A 49 -6.52 -10.98 3.36
N LYS A 50 -7.58 -10.53 2.68
CA LYS A 50 -8.26 -11.20 1.57
C LYS A 50 -8.59 -10.16 0.49
N GLY A 51 -7.94 -10.24 -0.67
CA GLY A 51 -8.19 -9.35 -1.79
C GLY A 51 -7.79 -7.89 -1.52
N TYR A 52 -8.57 -6.94 -2.05
CA TYR A 52 -8.32 -5.50 -1.90
C TYR A 52 -9.35 -4.83 -0.99
N VAL A 53 -8.86 -4.05 -0.03
CA VAL A 53 -9.66 -3.12 0.78
C VAL A 53 -9.77 -1.80 0.03
N LYS A 54 -10.99 -1.42 -0.34
CA LYS A 54 -11.29 -0.17 -1.05
C LYS A 54 -11.72 0.90 -0.04
N LYS A 55 -11.17 2.11 -0.16
CA LYS A 55 -11.55 3.27 0.63
C LYS A 55 -11.81 4.45 -0.30
N PRO A 56 -13.09 4.81 -0.55
CA PRO A 56 -13.43 6.03 -1.26
C PRO A 56 -13.13 7.24 -0.37
N SER A 57 -12.72 8.34 -1.00
CA SER A 57 -12.51 9.66 -0.37
C SER A 57 -11.72 9.59 0.95
N PRO A 58 -10.43 9.20 0.91
CA PRO A 58 -9.61 9.11 2.11
C PRO A 58 -9.56 10.46 2.85
N LYS A 59 -9.84 10.42 4.16
CA LYS A 59 -9.82 11.62 5.01
C LYS A 59 -8.43 12.27 5.02
N THR A 60 -8.37 13.61 5.07
CA THR A 60 -7.13 14.42 5.10
C THR A 60 -6.12 13.97 6.15
N LYS A 61 -6.57 13.44 7.29
CA LYS A 61 -5.69 12.87 8.35
C LYS A 61 -4.80 11.69 7.90
N TYR A 62 -5.10 11.09 6.75
CA TYR A 62 -4.33 10.02 6.12
C TYR A 62 -3.48 10.50 4.95
N ILE A 63 -3.50 11.81 4.67
CA ILE A 63 -2.79 12.44 3.56
C ILE A 63 -1.81 13.46 4.15
N GLU A 64 -0.54 13.25 3.93
CA GLU A 64 0.53 14.16 4.30
C GLU A 64 0.70 15.21 3.20
N LYS A 65 0.68 16.49 3.59
CA LYS A 65 0.90 17.63 2.69
C LYS A 65 -0.01 17.65 1.45
N GLY A 66 -1.18 17.03 1.52
CA GLY A 66 -2.15 16.98 0.42
C GLY A 66 -1.83 15.99 -0.70
N THR A 67 -0.61 15.45 -0.78
CA THR A 67 -0.15 14.65 -1.92
C THR A 67 0.29 13.23 -1.56
N THR A 68 0.68 12.99 -0.30
CA THR A 68 1.31 11.73 0.10
C THR A 68 0.40 10.91 0.99
N LEU A 69 0.00 9.72 0.54
CA LEU A 69 -0.94 8.86 1.28
C LEU A 69 -0.21 8.01 2.32
N LYS A 70 -0.63 8.09 3.58
CA LYS A 70 -0.01 7.39 4.71
C LYS A 70 -0.52 5.96 4.81
N LEU A 71 0.37 5.00 4.55
CA LEU A 71 0.09 3.57 4.60
C LEU A 71 0.91 2.89 5.70
N ASP A 72 0.30 1.92 6.35
CA ASP A 72 0.94 1.05 7.34
C ASP A 72 0.79 -0.40 6.90
N SER A 73 1.92 -1.12 6.87
CA SER A 73 1.92 -2.58 6.71
C SER A 73 1.81 -3.21 8.08
N TYR A 74 0.73 -3.94 8.32
CA TYR A 74 0.46 -4.54 9.62
C TYR A 74 0.20 -6.04 9.49
N ILE A 75 0.56 -6.75 10.55
CA ILE A 75 0.24 -8.17 10.71
C ILE A 75 -0.96 -8.25 11.64
N GLY A 76 -2.08 -8.80 11.15
CA GLY A 76 -3.28 -8.96 11.97
C GLY A 76 -3.03 -9.91 13.13
N PHE A 77 -3.32 -9.49 14.36
CA PHE A 77 -3.05 -10.28 15.57
C PHE A 77 -3.69 -11.68 15.54
N TRP A 78 -4.94 -11.77 15.05
CA TRP A 78 -5.71 -13.01 15.02
C TRP A 78 -5.39 -13.94 13.84
N LEU A 79 -5.19 -13.38 12.65
CA LEU A 79 -5.01 -14.17 11.42
C LEU A 79 -3.54 -14.25 10.96
N SER A 80 -2.63 -13.52 11.60
CA SER A 80 -1.21 -13.37 11.20
C SER A 80 -1.00 -13.07 9.71
N ASN A 81 -2.01 -12.52 9.03
CA ASN A 81 -1.92 -12.13 7.64
C ASN A 81 -1.42 -10.70 7.56
N GLN A 82 -0.39 -10.48 6.75
CA GLN A 82 0.12 -9.16 6.45
C GLN A 82 -0.81 -8.44 5.47
N ALA A 83 -1.14 -7.19 5.77
CA ALA A 83 -2.04 -6.36 4.98
C ALA A 83 -1.64 -4.88 5.07
N LEU A 84 -2.14 -4.08 4.14
CA LEU A 84 -2.01 -2.62 4.16
C LEU A 84 -3.26 -1.97 4.75
N ARG A 85 -3.04 -0.89 5.50
CA ARG A 85 -4.10 -0.01 6.00
C ARG A 85 -3.69 1.45 5.95
N LEU A 86 -4.69 2.32 5.93
CA LEU A 86 -4.49 3.75 6.17
C LEU A 86 -4.06 4.00 7.62
N THR A 87 -3.08 4.86 7.82
CA THR A 87 -2.56 5.22 9.14
C THR A 87 -2.46 6.72 9.33
N LYS A 88 -2.59 7.17 10.59
CA LYS A 88 -2.34 8.58 10.95
C LYS A 88 -0.85 8.84 11.21
N LYS A 89 -0.06 7.79 11.46
CA LYS A 89 1.37 7.91 11.77
C LYS A 89 2.12 8.31 10.49
N SER A 90 3.03 9.28 10.59
CA SER A 90 4.00 9.52 9.53
C SER A 90 4.90 8.29 9.39
N GLY A 91 5.14 7.89 8.15
CA GLY A 91 6.06 6.81 7.79
C GLY A 91 7.25 7.37 7.02
N GLY A 92 8.10 6.48 6.51
CA GLY A 92 9.12 6.85 5.53
C GLY A 92 8.57 6.78 4.11
N THR A 93 9.10 7.61 3.22
CA THR A 93 8.95 7.45 1.77
C THR A 93 10.03 6.50 1.27
N GLN A 94 9.67 5.61 0.34
CA GLN A 94 10.63 4.76 -0.33
C GLN A 94 10.86 5.26 -1.75
N GLU A 95 12.12 5.25 -2.18
CA GLU A 95 12.48 5.64 -3.54
C GLU A 95 11.78 4.74 -4.56
N SER A 96 11.00 5.36 -5.45
CA SER A 96 10.43 4.67 -6.60
C SER A 96 11.48 4.66 -7.71
N ARG A 97 12.10 3.51 -7.98
CA ARG A 97 12.94 3.38 -9.18
C ARG A 97 12.04 3.44 -10.41
N HIS A 98 11.95 4.61 -11.01
CA HIS A 98 11.40 4.77 -12.35
C HIS A 98 12.42 4.19 -13.32
N VAL A 99 12.26 2.93 -13.73
CA VAL A 99 13.01 2.38 -14.86
C VAL A 99 12.40 3.00 -16.12
N GLY A 100 12.89 4.17 -16.49
CA GLY A 100 12.62 4.76 -17.79
C GLY A 100 13.18 3.82 -18.85
N THR A 101 12.31 3.25 -19.67
CA THR A 101 12.72 2.65 -20.95
C THR A 101 13.35 3.75 -21.80
N ALA A 102 14.68 3.80 -21.80
CA ALA A 102 15.42 4.51 -22.83
C ALA A 102 15.18 3.75 -24.14
N ASN A 103 14.33 4.30 -25.00
CA ASN A 103 14.33 3.93 -26.40
C ASN A 103 15.70 4.33 -26.97
N ARG A 104 16.44 3.33 -27.45
CA ARG A 104 17.53 3.50 -28.41
C ARG A 104 17.08 2.87 -29.72
#